data_AF-A0AAJ0GN89-F1
#
_entry.id   AF-A0AAJ0GN89-F1
#
_cell.length_a   1.000
_cell.length_b   1.000
_cell.length_c   1.000
_cell.angle_alpha   90.00
_cell.angle_beta   90.00
_cell.angle_gamma   90.00
#
_symmetry.space_group_name_H-M   'P 1'
#
loop_
_entity.id
_entity.type
_entity.pdbx_description
1 polymer ?
#
loop_
_entity_poly.entity_id
_entity_poly.type
_entity_poly.pdbx_seq_one_letter_code
_entity_poly.pdbx_strand_id
1 'polypeptide(L)'
;MSRFTLTLLAATWALLLLLIPEAHAWPTPSSSWVPSIKTHRRQQRSCHAERNFRTVSSIYNLTVYPNQLPIFQAGGAGVPKGLFNQNVRGRVDPVGNFTNFEDSIEYFFALSPLPAGNPAKAAITGYQITEFSSQCKEVAASVVYLYCSVWNPGCADHGKPLPPLKQVAFWRFDKKGAVLNYDAWIPNLNSWVAQTTASNATQAEARAGTIYQICAATQMRCTGANAQWSSVEECVTTLSTKPYGNYDEAWGDNIVCRSIHVVLTQVRPDHHCPHVGPTGGGKCVNVPYPENFFSDETLYEQPTGETFMCD
;
A
#
# COMPACT_ATOMS: atom_id res chain seq x y z
N MET A 1 -68.09 -1.08 26.33
CA MET A 1 -67.32 -0.51 27.45
C MET A 1 -66.58 -1.63 28.16
N SER A 2 -65.26 -1.76 27.96
CA SER A 2 -64.31 -2.18 29.01
C SER A 2 -62.90 -2.17 28.42
N ARG A 3 -61.97 -1.58 29.17
CA ARG A 3 -60.56 -1.40 28.86
C ARG A 3 -59.81 -2.72 29.12
N PHE A 4 -59.00 -3.17 28.17
CA PHE A 4 -57.97 -4.19 28.41
C PHE A 4 -56.58 -3.59 28.14
N THR A 5 -55.94 -3.22 29.25
CA THR A 5 -54.52 -3.41 29.60
C THR A 5 -53.43 -3.26 28.52
N LEU A 6 -52.78 -2.09 28.54
CA LEU A 6 -51.34 -1.93 28.26
C LEU A 6 -50.56 -2.59 29.41
N THR A 7 -49.84 -3.68 29.15
CA THR A 7 -48.58 -4.08 29.81
C THR A 7 -48.08 -5.38 29.18
N LEU A 8 -46.76 -5.50 29.03
CA LEU A 8 -45.98 -6.57 28.37
C LEU A 8 -45.81 -6.44 26.85
N LEU A 9 -44.85 -5.60 26.44
CA LEU A 9 -44.00 -5.82 25.26
C LEU A 9 -42.70 -5.01 25.44
N ALA A 10 -42.02 -5.24 26.57
CA ALA A 10 -40.71 -4.67 26.88
C ALA A 10 -39.83 -5.77 27.49
N ALA A 11 -39.66 -6.90 26.79
CA ALA A 11 -38.80 -7.99 27.26
C ALA A 11 -38.38 -8.99 26.16
N THR A 12 -38.12 -8.56 24.92
CA THR A 12 -37.53 -9.49 23.90
C THR A 12 -36.48 -8.86 22.98
N TRP A 13 -36.05 -7.62 23.21
CA TRP A 13 -34.97 -6.97 22.43
C TRP A 13 -33.61 -6.94 23.17
N ALA A 14 -33.39 -7.85 24.12
CA ALA A 14 -32.16 -7.87 24.94
C ALA A 14 -31.36 -9.19 24.85
N LEU A 15 -31.75 -10.15 24.02
CA LEU A 15 -31.07 -11.46 23.98
C LEU A 15 -30.47 -11.89 22.63
N LEU A 16 -30.36 -10.98 21.65
CA LEU A 16 -29.72 -11.27 20.36
C LEU A 16 -28.54 -10.34 20.02
N LEU A 17 -27.84 -9.84 21.04
CA LEU A 17 -26.60 -9.04 20.90
C LEU A 17 -25.37 -9.70 21.55
N LEU A 18 -25.48 -10.94 22.04
CA LEU A 18 -24.42 -11.61 22.81
C LEU A 18 -23.57 -12.62 22.01
N LEU A 19 -23.58 -12.60 20.68
CA LEU A 19 -22.73 -13.46 19.86
C LEU A 19 -22.04 -12.72 18.71
N ILE A 20 -21.67 -11.46 18.93
CA ILE A 20 -20.60 -10.85 18.13
C ILE A 20 -19.31 -11.15 18.90
N PRO A 21 -18.34 -11.88 18.33
CA PRO A 21 -17.03 -11.98 18.95
C PRO A 21 -16.49 -10.56 19.06
N GLU A 22 -16.17 -10.12 20.28
CA GLU A 22 -15.44 -8.88 20.50
C GLU A 22 -14.20 -8.92 19.60
N ALA A 23 -14.21 -8.09 18.55
CA ALA A 23 -13.01 -7.75 17.82
C ALA A 23 -12.10 -7.15 18.88
N HIS A 24 -11.07 -7.91 19.28
CA HIS A 24 -10.12 -7.49 20.28
C HIS A 24 -9.52 -6.19 19.77
N ALA A 25 -9.94 -5.07 20.36
CA ALA A 25 -9.29 -3.81 20.14
C ALA A 25 -7.82 -4.04 20.47
N TRP A 26 -6.95 -3.88 19.47
CA TRP A 26 -5.52 -3.89 19.71
C TRP A 26 -5.25 -2.93 20.86
N PRO A 27 -4.54 -3.36 21.92
CA PRO A 27 -4.30 -2.52 23.06
C PRO A 27 -3.70 -1.22 22.54
N THR A 28 -4.39 -0.11 22.76
CA THR A 28 -3.74 1.20 22.75
C THR A 28 -2.51 1.05 23.62
N PRO A 29 -1.29 1.40 23.14
CA PRO A 29 -0.11 1.22 23.96
C PRO A 29 -0.34 2.02 25.24
N SER A 30 -0.53 1.33 26.36
CA SER A 30 -0.43 1.97 27.66
C SER A 30 0.96 2.59 27.73
N SER A 31 1.12 3.74 28.39
CA SER A 31 2.45 4.36 28.57
C SER A 31 3.47 3.42 29.24
N SER A 32 3.00 2.30 29.82
CA SER A 32 3.77 1.20 30.38
C SER A 32 4.26 0.13 29.38
N TRP A 33 3.84 0.19 28.11
CA TRP A 33 4.29 -0.69 27.01
C TRP A 33 5.31 -0.01 26.08
N VAL A 34 5.92 1.09 26.51
CA VAL A 34 7.24 1.42 25.99
C VAL A 34 8.17 0.41 26.65
N PRO A 35 8.76 -0.56 25.92
CA PRO A 35 9.79 -1.39 26.51
C PRO A 35 10.79 -0.43 27.14
N SER A 36 11.22 -0.70 28.38
CA SER A 36 12.42 -0.07 28.93
C SER A 36 13.40 0.03 27.78
N ILE A 37 13.66 1.27 27.32
CA ILE A 37 14.70 1.52 26.34
C ILE A 37 15.92 1.14 27.12
N LYS A 38 16.32 -0.14 27.03
CA LYS A 38 17.67 -0.55 27.34
C LYS A 38 18.46 0.46 26.58
N THR A 39 19.21 1.28 27.30
CA THR A 39 20.28 2.07 26.73
C THR A 39 21.28 1.04 26.22
N HIS A 40 20.94 0.37 25.11
CA HIS A 40 21.91 -0.13 24.19
C HIS A 40 22.78 1.08 23.97
N ARG A 41 24.03 1.02 24.44
CA ARG A 41 25.09 1.90 23.98
C ARG A 41 24.78 2.12 22.51
N ARG A 42 24.38 3.34 22.15
CA ARG A 42 24.02 3.70 20.78
C ARG A 42 25.27 3.35 19.98
N GLN A 43 25.29 2.16 19.39
CA GLN A 43 26.47 1.64 18.74
C GLN A 43 26.75 2.65 17.66
N GLN A 44 27.87 3.36 17.77
CA GLN A 44 28.15 4.48 16.87
C GLN A 44 28.12 3.92 15.46
N ARG A 45 27.09 4.29 14.71
CA ARG A 45 26.96 3.88 13.31
C ARG A 45 28.14 4.45 12.57
N SER A 46 28.68 3.68 11.63
CA SER A 46 29.62 4.23 10.66
C SER A 46 28.96 5.42 9.93
N CYS A 47 29.77 6.32 9.39
CA CYS A 47 29.25 7.48 8.64
C CYS A 47 28.32 7.04 7.48
N HIS A 48 28.65 5.93 6.83
CA HIS A 48 27.82 5.38 5.75
C HIS A 48 26.52 4.77 6.26
N ALA A 49 26.52 4.07 7.39
CA ALA A 49 25.31 3.50 7.97
C ALA A 49 24.33 4.58 8.44
N GLU A 50 24.85 5.67 9.02
CA GLU A 50 24.03 6.81 9.42
C GLU A 50 23.45 7.56 8.20
N ARG A 51 24.24 7.74 7.13
CA ARG A 51 23.74 8.28 5.86
C ARG A 51 22.62 7.41 5.28
N ASN A 52 22.85 6.12 5.14
CA ASN A 52 21.88 5.18 4.56
C ASN A 52 20.59 5.14 5.40
N PHE A 53 20.71 5.18 6.73
CA PHE A 53 19.56 5.29 7.62
C PHE A 53 18.76 6.57 7.38
N ARG A 54 19.42 7.73 7.22
CA ARG A 54 18.74 9.01 6.93
C ARG A 54 18.02 8.98 5.59
N THR A 55 18.63 8.40 4.55
CA THR A 55 17.98 8.22 3.25
C THR A 55 16.70 7.39 3.39
N VAL A 56 16.79 6.20 4.00
CA VAL A 56 15.65 5.30 4.21
C VAL A 56 14.58 5.93 5.10
N SER A 57 14.97 6.59 6.20
CA SER A 57 14.05 7.32 7.07
C SER A 57 13.33 8.45 6.32
N SER A 58 14.02 9.18 5.45
CA SER A 58 13.42 10.25 4.65
C SER A 58 12.41 9.70 3.64
N ILE A 59 12.71 8.54 3.04
CA ILE A 59 11.78 7.82 2.17
C ILE A 59 10.51 7.46 2.94
N TYR A 60 10.60 6.76 4.08
CA TYR A 60 9.40 6.42 4.85
C TYR A 60 8.68 7.65 5.44
N ASN A 61 9.39 8.74 5.72
CA ASN A 61 8.73 9.98 6.12
C ASN A 61 7.81 10.53 5.02
N LEU A 62 8.15 10.33 3.74
CA LEU A 62 7.30 10.75 2.63
C LEU A 62 6.02 9.91 2.51
N THR A 63 5.96 8.68 3.05
CA THR A 63 4.72 7.87 3.02
C THR A 63 3.69 8.33 4.07
N VAL A 64 4.12 9.08 5.09
CA VAL A 64 3.25 9.62 6.15
C VAL A 64 2.44 10.79 5.64
N TYR A 65 1.12 10.75 5.81
CA TYR A 65 0.23 11.87 5.48
C TYR A 65 0.56 13.12 6.31
N PRO A 66 0.67 14.33 5.69
CA PRO A 66 0.42 14.66 4.27
C PRO A 66 1.68 14.74 3.38
N ASN A 67 2.81 14.16 3.78
CA ASN A 67 4.11 14.36 3.14
C ASN A 67 4.20 13.81 1.70
N GLN A 68 3.33 12.86 1.32
CA GLN A 68 3.23 12.31 -0.03
C GLN A 68 2.45 13.20 -1.01
N LEU A 69 1.72 14.21 -0.54
CA LEU A 69 0.86 15.02 -1.40
C LEU A 69 1.58 15.71 -2.59
N PRO A 70 2.82 16.23 -2.44
CA PRO A 70 3.56 16.77 -3.59
C PRO A 70 3.78 15.74 -4.71
N ILE A 71 3.93 14.46 -4.35
CA ILE A 71 4.15 13.36 -5.31
C ILE A 71 2.86 13.02 -6.04
N PHE A 72 1.71 13.07 -5.35
CA PHE A 72 0.41 12.95 -6.00
C PHE A 72 0.13 14.08 -7.00
N GLN A 73 0.69 15.27 -6.76
CA GLN A 73 0.46 16.45 -7.61
C GLN A 73 1.44 16.56 -8.78
N ALA A 74 2.67 16.10 -8.60
CA ALA A 74 3.77 16.36 -9.53
C ALA A 74 4.58 15.10 -9.93
N GLY A 75 4.13 13.90 -9.54
CA GLY A 75 4.86 12.66 -9.80
C GLY A 75 6.27 12.68 -9.21
N GLY A 76 7.24 12.17 -9.97
CA GLY A 76 8.67 12.19 -9.65
C GLY A 76 9.22 13.55 -9.23
N ALA A 77 8.70 14.65 -9.79
CA ALA A 77 9.14 16.01 -9.45
C ALA A 77 8.80 16.43 -8.01
N GLY A 78 7.83 15.76 -7.38
CA GLY A 78 7.46 15.97 -5.98
C GLY A 78 8.44 15.36 -4.97
N VAL A 79 9.39 14.54 -5.42
CA VAL A 79 10.35 13.85 -4.55
C VAL A 79 11.58 14.73 -4.28
N PRO A 80 12.00 14.89 -3.01
CA PRO A 80 13.27 15.53 -2.68
C PRO A 80 14.46 14.90 -3.41
N LYS A 81 15.30 15.75 -4.02
CA LYS A 81 16.49 15.32 -4.75
C LYS A 81 17.44 14.52 -3.84
N GLY A 82 18.04 13.48 -4.41
CA GLY A 82 19.08 12.68 -3.74
C GLY A 82 18.55 11.52 -2.89
N LEU A 83 17.22 11.31 -2.81
CA LEU A 83 16.66 10.10 -2.17
C LEU A 83 16.76 8.88 -3.10
N PHE A 84 16.42 9.08 -4.37
CA PHE A 84 16.48 8.05 -5.41
C PHE A 84 17.36 8.49 -6.57
N ASN A 85 18.10 7.53 -7.12
CA ASN A 85 18.83 7.70 -8.36
C ASN A 85 17.84 7.77 -9.55
N GLN A 86 18.17 8.50 -10.62
CA GLN A 86 17.31 8.60 -11.81
C GLN A 86 17.13 7.26 -12.55
N ASN A 87 18.06 6.32 -12.35
CA ASN A 87 17.98 4.97 -12.88
C ASN A 87 17.51 3.98 -11.82
N VAL A 88 16.81 4.44 -10.77
CA VAL A 88 16.29 3.54 -9.73
C VAL A 88 15.44 2.46 -10.35
N ARG A 89 15.61 1.24 -9.85
CA ARG A 89 14.76 0.09 -10.13
C ARG A 89 14.44 -0.66 -8.86
N GLY A 90 13.34 -1.38 -8.84
CA GLY A 90 13.06 -2.22 -7.70
C GLY A 90 11.81 -3.04 -7.82
N ARG A 91 11.57 -3.78 -6.74
CA ARG A 91 10.39 -4.60 -6.56
C ARG A 91 9.71 -4.21 -5.25
N VAL A 92 8.39 -4.20 -5.27
CA VAL A 92 7.57 -4.20 -4.05
C VAL A 92 6.68 -5.42 -4.14
N ASP A 93 6.96 -6.46 -3.37
CA ASP A 93 6.04 -7.58 -3.21
C ASP A 93 4.91 -7.18 -2.26
N PRO A 94 3.64 -7.38 -2.66
CA PRO A 94 3.18 -8.23 -3.78
C PRO A 94 2.68 -7.47 -5.01
N VAL A 95 3.16 -6.25 -5.25
CA VAL A 95 2.69 -5.35 -6.31
C VAL A 95 3.40 -5.59 -7.64
N GLY A 96 4.72 -5.75 -7.63
CA GLY A 96 5.52 -6.11 -8.81
C GLY A 96 6.78 -5.27 -9.00
N ASN A 97 7.21 -5.21 -10.26
CA ASN A 97 8.51 -4.68 -10.69
C ASN A 97 8.43 -3.26 -11.29
N PHE A 98 9.43 -2.44 -10.98
CA PHE A 98 9.57 -1.04 -11.38
C PHE A 98 10.96 -0.82 -11.98
N THR A 99 11.01 -0.38 -13.24
CA THR A 99 12.25 -0.36 -14.03
C THR A 99 12.79 1.05 -14.29
N ASN A 100 12.10 2.07 -13.78
CA ASN A 100 12.49 3.47 -13.93
C ASN A 100 12.04 4.31 -12.73
N PHE A 101 12.54 5.55 -12.70
CA PHE A 101 12.27 6.50 -11.62
C PHE A 101 10.79 6.77 -11.39
N GLU A 102 10.04 7.17 -12.42
CA GLU A 102 8.62 7.54 -12.25
C GLU A 102 7.81 6.35 -11.71
N ASP A 103 8.01 5.15 -12.27
CA ASP A 103 7.35 3.93 -11.79
C ASP A 103 7.72 3.66 -10.31
N SER A 104 9.01 3.73 -9.95
CA SER A 104 9.41 3.50 -8.56
C SER A 104 8.80 4.52 -7.59
N ILE A 105 8.76 5.80 -7.95
CA ILE A 105 8.22 6.86 -7.10
C ILE A 105 6.71 6.71 -6.93
N GLU A 106 5.97 6.53 -8.02
CA GLU A 106 4.51 6.46 -8.00
C GLU A 106 4.04 5.28 -7.16
N TYR A 107 4.64 4.11 -7.33
CA TYR A 107 4.21 2.94 -6.57
C TYR A 107 4.64 3.00 -5.10
N PHE A 108 5.81 3.55 -4.80
CA PHE A 108 6.28 3.64 -3.42
C PHE A 108 5.47 4.67 -2.61
N PHE A 109 5.08 5.79 -3.22
CA PHE A 109 4.46 6.90 -2.49
C PHE A 109 2.98 7.12 -2.82
N ALA A 110 2.57 7.01 -4.09
CA ALA A 110 1.19 7.25 -4.49
C ALA A 110 0.24 6.08 -4.16
N LEU A 111 0.75 4.97 -3.66
CA LEU A 111 -0.06 3.90 -3.05
C LEU A 111 -0.23 4.06 -1.53
N SER A 112 0.42 5.05 -0.91
CA SER A 112 0.14 5.37 0.48
C SER A 112 -1.32 5.85 0.62
N PRO A 113 -2.11 5.31 1.57
CA PRO A 113 -3.53 5.61 1.68
C PRO A 113 -3.81 7.12 1.78
N LEU A 114 -4.62 7.64 0.85
CA LEU A 114 -5.11 9.01 0.89
C LEU A 114 -6.49 9.08 1.54
N PRO A 115 -6.66 9.78 2.67
CA PRO A 115 -7.94 9.83 3.37
C PRO A 115 -9.09 10.43 2.53
N ALA A 116 -8.77 11.32 1.58
CA ALA A 116 -9.78 11.89 0.68
C ALA A 116 -10.36 10.86 -0.32
N GLY A 117 -9.64 9.76 -0.61
CA GLY A 117 -9.96 8.81 -1.67
C GLY A 117 -10.29 7.39 -1.22
N ASN A 118 -10.30 7.11 0.09
CA ASN A 118 -10.66 5.79 0.61
C ASN A 118 -11.80 5.86 1.66
N PRO A 119 -12.77 4.92 1.66
CA PRO A 119 -13.93 4.97 2.56
C PRO A 119 -13.57 4.92 4.05
N ALA A 120 -12.47 4.24 4.40
CA ALA A 120 -11.99 4.10 5.76
C ALA A 120 -11.31 5.37 6.30
N LYS A 121 -11.12 6.40 5.46
CA LYS A 121 -10.30 7.59 5.75
C LYS A 121 -8.92 7.21 6.28
N ALA A 122 -8.42 6.05 5.87
CA ALA A 122 -7.14 5.52 6.30
C ALA A 122 -6.01 6.41 5.77
N ALA A 123 -5.03 6.65 6.62
CA ALA A 123 -3.77 7.30 6.30
C ALA A 123 -2.65 6.61 7.07
N ILE A 124 -1.45 6.55 6.49
CA ILE A 124 -0.23 6.32 7.28
C ILE A 124 0.03 7.61 8.06
N THR A 125 0.02 7.54 9.38
CA THR A 125 0.18 8.71 10.27
C THR A 125 1.49 8.69 11.05
N GLY A 126 2.30 7.64 10.89
CA GLY A 126 3.63 7.57 11.44
C GLY A 126 4.35 6.30 10.97
N TYR A 127 5.66 6.25 11.24
CA TYR A 127 6.45 5.07 10.98
C TYR A 127 7.51 4.87 12.06
N GLN A 128 7.99 3.65 12.19
CA GLN A 128 9.15 3.31 12.99
C GLN A 128 10.02 2.32 12.24
N ILE A 129 11.28 2.67 12.03
CA ILE A 129 12.31 1.71 11.60
C ILE A 129 12.69 0.88 12.82
N THR A 130 12.17 -0.34 12.90
CA THR A 130 12.35 -1.24 14.05
C THR A 130 13.65 -2.01 13.99
N GLU A 131 14.16 -2.25 12.78
CA GLU A 131 15.46 -2.87 12.55
C GLU A 131 16.12 -2.17 11.36
N PHE A 132 17.42 -1.92 11.45
CA PHE A 132 18.20 -1.35 10.36
C PHE A 132 19.65 -1.79 10.47
N SER A 133 20.13 -2.41 9.39
CA SER A 133 21.52 -2.79 9.23
C SER A 133 22.05 -2.23 7.92
N SER A 134 23.25 -1.65 7.95
CA SER A 134 23.98 -1.25 6.74
C SER A 134 25.32 -1.94 6.79
N GLN A 135 25.44 -3.05 6.06
CA GLN A 135 26.63 -3.91 6.09
C GLN A 135 27.84 -3.21 5.45
N CYS A 136 27.58 -2.41 4.41
CA CYS A 136 28.58 -1.60 3.72
C CYS A 136 27.97 -0.27 3.29
N LYS A 137 28.75 0.53 2.55
CA LYS A 137 28.33 1.85 2.08
C LYS A 137 27.20 1.75 1.05
N GLU A 138 27.17 0.72 0.20
CA GLU A 138 26.14 0.52 -0.82
C GLU A 138 24.92 -0.26 -0.34
N VAL A 139 25.03 -1.14 0.66
CA VAL A 139 23.93 -2.07 1.01
C VAL A 139 23.39 -1.82 2.40
N ALA A 140 22.06 -1.78 2.52
CA ALA A 140 21.34 -1.82 3.78
C ALA A 140 20.09 -2.70 3.71
N ALA A 141 19.60 -3.10 4.88
CA ALA A 141 18.31 -3.75 5.06
C ALA A 141 17.54 -3.06 6.20
N SER A 142 16.22 -3.05 6.10
CA SER A 142 15.34 -2.44 7.09
C SER A 142 14.07 -3.24 7.35
N VAL A 143 13.57 -3.19 8.58
CA VAL A 143 12.20 -3.52 8.93
C VAL A 143 11.51 -2.27 9.44
N VAL A 144 10.37 -1.94 8.84
CA VAL A 144 9.61 -0.73 9.16
C VAL A 144 8.17 -1.06 9.49
N TYR A 145 7.68 -0.50 10.59
CA TYR A 145 6.26 -0.47 10.93
C TYR A 145 5.68 0.87 10.48
N LEU A 146 4.59 0.80 9.72
CA LEU A 146 3.82 1.95 9.25
C LEU A 146 2.51 2.00 10.04
N TYR A 147 2.41 2.98 10.93
CA TYR A 147 1.23 3.17 11.76
C TYR A 147 0.14 3.87 10.96
N CYS A 148 -1.05 3.29 10.99
CA CYS A 148 -2.20 3.82 10.27
C CYS A 148 -3.26 4.30 11.25
N SER A 149 -3.96 5.38 10.89
CA SER A 149 -5.14 5.84 11.63
C SER A 149 -6.15 6.50 10.69
N VAL A 150 -7.36 6.69 11.21
CA VAL A 150 -8.42 7.44 10.55
C VAL A 150 -8.06 8.93 10.54
N TRP A 151 -7.78 9.49 9.37
CA TRP A 151 -7.56 10.92 9.19
C TRP A 151 -8.86 11.60 8.72
N ASN A 152 -9.70 11.99 9.68
CA ASN A 152 -10.97 12.65 9.41
C ASN A 152 -11.24 13.87 10.31
N PRO A 153 -10.45 14.96 10.19
CA PRO A 153 -10.51 16.10 11.12
C PRO A 153 -11.95 16.63 11.32
N GLY A 154 -12.35 16.80 12.58
CA GLY A 154 -13.69 17.27 12.94
C GLY A 154 -14.75 16.18 13.14
N CYS A 155 -14.42 14.92 12.82
CA CYS A 155 -15.28 13.77 13.12
C CYS A 155 -14.82 13.01 14.37
N ALA A 156 -15.76 12.30 15.01
CA ALA A 156 -15.51 11.58 16.26
C ALA A 156 -14.49 10.43 16.14
N ASP A 157 -14.31 9.91 14.93
CA ASP A 157 -13.38 8.82 14.62
C ASP A 157 -11.98 9.29 14.22
N HIS A 158 -11.73 10.61 14.14
CA HIS A 158 -10.40 11.14 13.86
C HIS A 158 -9.36 10.61 14.85
N GLY A 159 -8.24 10.11 14.33
CA GLY A 159 -7.16 9.53 15.12
C GLY A 159 -7.43 8.10 15.60
N LYS A 160 -8.58 7.49 15.27
CA LYS A 160 -8.84 6.08 15.57
C LYS A 160 -7.73 5.21 14.96
N PRO A 161 -7.00 4.41 15.76
CA PRO A 161 -5.97 3.52 15.24
C PRO A 161 -6.55 2.49 14.26
N LEU A 162 -5.80 2.24 13.20
CA LEU A 162 -6.03 1.16 12.24
C LEU A 162 -4.89 0.14 12.35
N PRO A 163 -5.05 -1.10 11.86
CA PRO A 163 -3.96 -2.07 11.83
C PRO A 163 -2.71 -1.46 11.16
N PRO A 164 -1.49 -1.74 11.66
CA PRO A 164 -0.28 -1.25 11.03
C PRO A 164 0.11 -2.11 9.81
N LEU A 165 0.85 -1.51 8.88
CA LEU A 165 1.56 -2.25 7.83
C LEU A 165 3.00 -2.52 8.28
N LYS A 166 3.57 -3.63 7.83
CA LYS A 166 4.99 -3.94 7.97
C LYS A 166 5.62 -3.91 6.58
N GLN A 167 6.81 -3.35 6.46
CA GLN A 167 7.64 -3.49 5.27
C GLN A 167 9.02 -4.01 5.65
N VAL A 168 9.51 -5.01 4.92
CA VAL A 168 10.89 -5.48 4.96
C VAL A 168 11.52 -5.06 3.66
N ALA A 169 12.72 -4.47 3.68
CA ALA A 169 13.36 -4.02 2.45
C ALA A 169 14.87 -4.17 2.46
N PHE A 170 15.42 -4.54 1.30
CA PHE A 170 16.83 -4.45 0.94
C PHE A 170 17.05 -3.23 0.05
N TRP A 171 18.16 -2.55 0.24
CA TRP A 171 18.49 -1.29 -0.40
C TRP A 171 19.91 -1.35 -0.96
N ARG A 172 20.09 -0.96 -2.22
CA ARG A 172 21.38 -0.62 -2.83
C ARG A 172 21.43 0.88 -3.08
N PHE A 173 22.45 1.55 -2.60
CA PHE A 173 22.70 2.98 -2.81
C PHE A 173 23.79 3.21 -3.84
N ASP A 174 23.68 4.31 -4.58
CA ASP A 174 24.78 4.83 -5.38
C ASP A 174 25.87 5.47 -4.50
N LYS A 175 26.95 5.92 -5.14
CA LYS A 175 28.08 6.56 -4.46
C LYS A 175 27.69 7.85 -3.69
N LYS A 176 26.57 8.48 -4.04
CA LYS A 176 26.05 9.70 -3.39
C LYS A 176 25.08 9.38 -2.25
N GLY A 177 24.69 8.12 -2.07
CA GLY A 177 23.75 7.69 -1.03
C GLY A 177 22.28 7.75 -1.45
N ALA A 178 22.00 7.93 -2.74
CA ALA A 178 20.64 7.81 -3.29
C ALA A 178 20.35 6.33 -3.61
N VAL A 179 19.12 5.88 -3.40
CA VAL A 179 18.71 4.49 -3.68
C VAL A 179 18.76 4.25 -5.18
N LEU A 180 19.52 3.24 -5.59
CA LEU A 180 19.66 2.75 -6.97
C LEU A 180 18.85 1.48 -7.19
N ASN A 181 18.87 0.56 -6.23
CA ASN A 181 18.02 -0.64 -6.26
C ASN A 181 17.31 -0.84 -4.93
N TYR A 182 16.11 -1.39 -4.97
CA TYR A 182 15.41 -1.82 -3.77
C TYR A 182 14.61 -3.09 -4.02
N ASP A 183 14.51 -3.91 -2.98
CA ASP A 183 13.63 -5.07 -2.94
C ASP A 183 12.83 -4.99 -1.65
N ALA A 184 11.53 -4.72 -1.75
CA ALA A 184 10.68 -4.48 -0.60
C ALA A 184 9.51 -5.48 -0.58
N TRP A 185 9.10 -5.86 0.62
CA TRP A 185 8.00 -6.79 0.84
C TRP A 185 7.07 -6.28 1.93
N ILE A 186 5.76 -6.28 1.64
CA ILE A 186 4.68 -5.94 2.57
C ILE A 186 3.90 -7.21 2.93
N PRO A 187 4.36 -8.00 3.91
CA PRO A 187 3.82 -9.33 4.20
C PRO A 187 2.36 -9.37 4.66
N ASN A 188 1.82 -8.23 5.10
CA ASN A 188 0.49 -8.17 5.70
C ASN A 188 -0.50 -7.30 4.92
N LEU A 189 -0.22 -7.00 3.64
CA LEU A 189 -1.05 -6.10 2.83
C LEU A 189 -2.49 -6.60 2.70
N ASN A 190 -2.69 -7.88 2.36
CA ASN A 190 -4.04 -8.47 2.23
C ASN A 190 -4.85 -8.43 3.52
N SER A 191 -4.22 -8.83 4.63
CA SER A 191 -4.85 -8.78 5.95
C SER A 191 -5.15 -7.36 6.39
N TRP A 192 -4.29 -6.40 6.05
CA TRP A 192 -4.48 -4.99 6.36
C TRP A 192 -5.64 -4.39 5.58
N VAL A 193 -5.73 -4.65 4.28
CA VAL A 193 -6.85 -4.17 3.46
C VAL A 193 -8.16 -4.73 4.00
N ALA A 194 -8.26 -6.05 4.21
CA ALA A 194 -9.47 -6.70 4.71
C ALA A 194 -9.99 -6.10 6.03
N GLN A 195 -9.08 -5.79 6.96
CA GLN A 195 -9.44 -5.20 8.26
C GLN A 195 -9.74 -3.70 8.18
N THR A 196 -9.09 -2.97 7.27
CA THR A 196 -9.19 -1.50 7.21
C THR A 196 -10.40 -1.04 6.42
N THR A 197 -10.69 -1.66 5.28
CA THR A 197 -11.82 -1.27 4.43
C THR A 197 -13.13 -1.93 4.84
N ALA A 198 -13.11 -2.80 5.86
CA ALA A 198 -14.20 -3.72 6.21
C ALA A 198 -14.72 -4.53 5.01
N SER A 199 -13.93 -4.63 3.93
CA SER A 199 -14.33 -5.35 2.73
C SER A 199 -14.02 -6.83 2.92
N ASN A 200 -15.05 -7.62 3.17
CA ASN A 200 -14.95 -9.06 2.99
C ASN A 200 -14.92 -9.34 1.49
N ALA A 201 -13.70 -9.47 0.94
CA ALA A 201 -13.46 -9.87 -0.44
C ALA A 201 -14.05 -11.26 -0.79
N THR A 202 -14.69 -11.96 0.15
CA THR A 202 -15.44 -13.20 -0.06
C THR A 202 -16.91 -12.97 -0.39
N GLN A 203 -17.48 -11.80 -0.09
CA GLN A 203 -18.89 -11.49 -0.33
C GLN A 203 -19.10 -10.97 -1.75
N ALA A 204 -20.10 -11.50 -2.46
CA ALA A 204 -20.35 -11.18 -3.86
C ALA A 204 -20.70 -9.69 -4.06
N GLU A 205 -21.47 -9.12 -3.15
CA GLU A 205 -21.88 -7.71 -3.17
C GLU A 205 -20.68 -6.78 -3.00
N ALA A 206 -19.77 -7.10 -2.09
CA ALA A 206 -18.54 -6.33 -1.89
C ALA A 206 -17.65 -6.38 -3.14
N ARG A 207 -17.53 -7.54 -3.79
CA ARG A 207 -16.79 -7.68 -5.05
C ARG A 207 -17.40 -6.84 -6.17
N ALA A 208 -18.72 -6.92 -6.34
CA ALA A 208 -19.44 -6.13 -7.33
C ALA A 208 -19.29 -4.63 -7.09
N GLY A 209 -19.32 -4.20 -5.82
CA GLY A 209 -19.05 -2.82 -5.41
C GLY A 209 -17.65 -2.35 -5.83
N THR A 210 -16.61 -3.14 -5.56
CA THR A 210 -15.23 -2.83 -5.99
C THR A 210 -15.13 -2.72 -7.51
N ILE A 211 -15.72 -3.65 -8.26
CA ILE A 211 -15.72 -3.64 -9.73
C ILE A 211 -16.38 -2.36 -10.24
N TYR A 212 -17.57 -2.02 -9.72
CA TYR A 212 -18.26 -0.79 -10.10
C TYR A 212 -17.43 0.46 -9.81
N GLN A 213 -16.77 0.52 -8.65
CA GLN A 213 -15.87 1.64 -8.29
C GLN A 213 -14.70 1.77 -9.26
N ILE A 214 -14.05 0.66 -9.63
CA ILE A 214 -12.99 0.65 -10.63
C ILE A 214 -13.52 1.18 -11.97
N CYS A 215 -14.66 0.67 -12.44
CA CYS A 215 -15.22 1.06 -13.72
C CYS A 215 -15.65 2.53 -13.76
N ALA A 216 -16.33 3.01 -12.73
CA ALA A 216 -16.73 4.41 -12.61
C ALA A 216 -15.52 5.36 -12.56
N ALA A 217 -14.50 5.03 -11.76
CA ALA A 217 -13.29 5.83 -11.67
C ALA A 217 -12.48 5.79 -12.97
N THR A 218 -12.40 4.64 -13.63
CA THR A 218 -11.75 4.50 -14.94
C THR A 218 -12.45 5.35 -15.99
N GLN A 219 -13.78 5.29 -16.09
CA GLN A 219 -14.54 6.11 -17.05
C GLN A 219 -14.35 7.61 -16.82
N MET A 220 -14.23 8.03 -15.56
CA MET A 220 -14.02 9.42 -15.18
C MET A 220 -12.60 9.93 -15.52
N ARG A 221 -11.57 9.11 -15.31
CA ARG A 221 -10.16 9.55 -15.37
C ARG A 221 -9.47 9.19 -16.69
N CYS A 222 -9.85 8.08 -17.29
CA CYS A 222 -9.27 7.54 -18.50
C CYS A 222 -10.12 7.97 -19.70
N THR A 223 -9.82 9.14 -20.26
CA THR A 223 -10.57 9.77 -21.36
C THR A 223 -9.68 10.03 -22.58
N GLY A 224 -10.28 10.37 -23.72
CA GLY A 224 -9.54 10.64 -24.96
C GLY A 224 -8.68 9.44 -25.40
N ALA A 225 -7.40 9.66 -25.66
CA ALA A 225 -6.46 8.60 -26.03
C ALA A 225 -6.25 7.54 -24.93
N ASN A 226 -6.59 7.87 -23.68
CA ASN A 226 -6.46 6.96 -22.54
C ASN A 226 -7.74 6.17 -22.27
N ALA A 227 -8.83 6.38 -23.03
CA ALA A 227 -10.08 5.67 -22.82
C ALA A 227 -9.90 4.14 -22.95
N GLN A 228 -10.41 3.40 -21.97
CA GLN A 228 -10.27 1.93 -21.90
C GLN A 228 -11.58 1.17 -22.15
N TRP A 229 -12.70 1.85 -21.95
CA TRP A 229 -14.05 1.27 -21.98
C TRP A 229 -14.99 2.22 -22.70
N SER A 230 -15.95 1.68 -23.45
CA SER A 230 -17.01 2.46 -24.09
C SER A 230 -18.07 2.91 -23.09
N SER A 231 -18.25 2.17 -21.99
CA SER A 231 -19.20 2.46 -20.93
C SER A 231 -18.81 1.80 -19.60
N VAL A 232 -19.40 2.27 -18.49
CA VAL A 232 -19.25 1.64 -17.18
C VAL A 232 -19.83 0.23 -17.21
N GLU A 233 -20.94 0.02 -17.92
CA GLU A 233 -21.62 -1.26 -18.05
C GLU A 233 -20.74 -2.31 -18.76
N GLU A 234 -20.09 -1.95 -19.87
CA GLU A 234 -19.14 -2.83 -20.56
C GLU A 234 -17.99 -3.25 -19.64
N CYS A 235 -17.42 -2.27 -18.92
CA CYS A 235 -16.35 -2.52 -17.97
C CYS A 235 -16.81 -3.50 -16.88
N VAL A 236 -17.99 -3.27 -16.28
CA VAL A 236 -18.53 -4.13 -15.22
C VAL A 236 -18.76 -5.55 -15.75
N THR A 237 -19.36 -5.69 -16.93
CA THR A 237 -19.58 -7.00 -17.56
C THR A 237 -18.26 -7.74 -17.79
N THR A 238 -17.25 -7.05 -18.32
CA THR A 238 -15.95 -7.67 -18.61
C THR A 238 -15.21 -8.04 -17.33
N LEU A 239 -15.08 -7.11 -16.39
CA LEU A 239 -14.35 -7.33 -15.14
C LEU A 239 -15.04 -8.37 -14.24
N SER A 240 -16.38 -8.51 -14.29
CA SER A 240 -17.08 -9.55 -13.54
C SER A 240 -16.70 -10.98 -13.95
N THR A 241 -16.06 -11.17 -15.11
CA THR A 241 -15.55 -12.49 -15.55
C THR A 241 -14.11 -12.77 -15.08
N LYS A 242 -13.41 -11.77 -14.54
CA LYS A 242 -12.03 -11.92 -14.08
C LYS A 242 -11.98 -12.47 -12.66
N PRO A 243 -10.92 -13.23 -12.29
CA PRO A 243 -10.67 -13.57 -10.91
C PRO A 243 -10.61 -12.31 -10.03
N TYR A 244 -11.12 -12.40 -8.80
CA TYR A 244 -11.04 -11.26 -7.89
C TYR A 244 -9.60 -11.02 -7.43
N GLY A 245 -8.85 -12.08 -7.10
CA GLY A 245 -7.50 -11.99 -6.55
C GLY A 245 -7.49 -11.70 -5.05
N ASN A 246 -6.29 -11.42 -4.52
CA ASN A 246 -6.04 -10.98 -3.15
C ASN A 246 -4.81 -10.05 -3.15
N TYR A 247 -4.53 -9.35 -2.06
CA TYR A 247 -3.34 -8.47 -2.00
C TYR A 247 -2.09 -9.19 -1.47
N ASP A 248 -2.04 -10.52 -1.45
CA ASP A 248 -0.79 -11.29 -1.30
C ASP A 248 -0.17 -11.57 -2.69
N GLU A 249 -0.98 -11.43 -3.75
CA GLU A 249 -0.59 -11.50 -5.16
C GLU A 249 -1.32 -10.38 -5.92
N ALA A 250 -0.92 -9.13 -5.67
CA ALA A 250 -1.55 -7.94 -6.25
C ALA A 250 -1.09 -7.64 -7.69
N TRP A 251 -0.60 -8.66 -8.37
CA TRP A 251 -0.24 -8.73 -9.79
C TRP A 251 -1.19 -9.71 -10.50
N GLY A 252 -1.09 -9.84 -11.82
CA GLY A 252 -1.93 -10.79 -12.57
C GLY A 252 -3.19 -10.18 -13.19
N ASP A 253 -3.89 -10.97 -14.00
CA ASP A 253 -5.14 -10.54 -14.65
C ASP A 253 -6.34 -10.69 -13.71
N ASN A 254 -6.40 -9.86 -12.67
CA ASN A 254 -7.44 -9.89 -11.64
C ASN A 254 -7.94 -8.49 -11.23
N ILE A 255 -8.97 -8.46 -10.36
CA ILE A 255 -9.60 -7.23 -9.87
C ILE A 255 -8.71 -6.47 -8.88
N VAL A 256 -7.97 -7.18 -8.02
CA VAL A 256 -7.06 -6.55 -7.03
C VAL A 256 -5.92 -5.79 -7.72
N CYS A 257 -5.31 -6.31 -8.77
CA CYS A 257 -4.32 -5.57 -9.55
C CYS A 257 -4.94 -4.27 -10.11
N ARG A 258 -6.16 -4.37 -10.68
CA ARG A 258 -6.86 -3.20 -11.23
C ARG A 258 -7.30 -2.19 -10.17
N SER A 259 -7.60 -2.61 -8.94
CA SER A 259 -7.92 -1.69 -7.85
C SER A 259 -6.71 -0.85 -7.41
N ILE A 260 -5.49 -1.40 -7.51
CA ILE A 260 -4.26 -0.64 -7.32
C ILE A 260 -4.08 0.36 -8.47
N HIS A 261 -4.19 -0.13 -9.70
CA HIS A 261 -3.93 0.70 -10.87
C HIS A 261 -4.94 1.84 -11.06
N VAL A 262 -6.21 1.66 -10.66
CA VAL A 262 -7.20 2.74 -10.73
C VAL A 262 -6.88 3.88 -9.76
N VAL A 263 -6.19 3.61 -8.64
CA VAL A 263 -5.68 4.67 -7.75
C VAL A 263 -4.63 5.50 -8.47
N LEU A 264 -3.67 4.84 -9.13
CA LEU A 264 -2.54 5.47 -9.82
C LEU A 264 -2.93 6.28 -11.08
N THR A 265 -4.12 6.04 -11.65
CA THR A 265 -4.66 6.91 -12.73
C THR A 265 -4.83 8.38 -12.31
N GLN A 266 -4.84 8.69 -11.01
CA GLN A 266 -4.88 10.07 -10.51
C GLN A 266 -3.57 10.83 -10.70
N VAL A 267 -2.45 10.10 -10.81
CA VAL A 267 -1.11 10.68 -10.88
C VAL A 267 -0.61 10.71 -12.32
N ARG A 268 -0.67 9.57 -13.03
CA ARG A 268 -0.20 9.45 -14.41
C ARG A 268 -1.16 8.60 -15.26
N PRO A 269 -2.30 9.17 -15.68
CA PRO A 269 -3.35 8.42 -16.38
C PRO A 269 -2.88 7.80 -17.70
N ASP A 270 -2.01 8.47 -18.45
CA ASP A 270 -1.45 7.94 -19.71
C ASP A 270 -0.68 6.63 -19.51
N HIS A 271 -0.05 6.45 -18.34
CA HIS A 271 0.64 5.20 -18.02
C HIS A 271 -0.28 4.18 -17.35
N HIS A 272 -1.15 4.58 -16.40
CA HIS A 272 -1.93 3.62 -15.61
C HIS A 272 -3.29 3.24 -16.19
N CYS A 273 -3.86 4.04 -17.09
CA CYS A 273 -5.14 3.70 -17.72
C CYS A 273 -5.09 2.38 -18.50
N PRO A 274 -4.08 2.09 -19.34
CA PRO A 274 -3.95 0.79 -20.00
C PRO A 274 -4.04 -0.41 -19.03
N HIS A 275 -3.53 -0.24 -17.81
CA HIS A 275 -3.47 -1.30 -16.81
C HIS A 275 -4.83 -1.68 -16.20
N VAL A 276 -5.79 -0.75 -16.18
CA VAL A 276 -7.17 -1.01 -15.72
C VAL A 276 -8.09 -1.50 -16.84
N GLY A 277 -7.62 -1.48 -18.08
CA GLY A 277 -8.38 -1.88 -19.27
C GLY A 277 -8.56 -3.40 -19.44
N PRO A 278 -9.22 -3.82 -20.53
CA PRO A 278 -9.56 -5.21 -20.79
C PRO A 278 -8.34 -6.12 -20.95
N THR A 279 -7.26 -5.60 -21.53
CA THR A 279 -6.00 -6.33 -21.73
C THR A 279 -5.07 -6.28 -20.51
N GLY A 280 -5.36 -5.43 -19.53
CA GLY A 280 -4.48 -5.18 -18.38
C GLY A 280 -3.18 -4.44 -18.72
N GLY A 281 -3.02 -3.97 -19.96
CA GLY A 281 -1.90 -3.10 -20.38
C GLY A 281 -0.51 -3.68 -20.13
N GLY A 282 -0.38 -5.01 -20.02
CA GLY A 282 0.89 -5.67 -19.68
C GLY A 282 1.28 -5.63 -18.20
N LYS A 283 0.52 -4.95 -17.33
CA LYS A 283 0.75 -4.98 -15.87
C LYS A 283 -0.22 -5.90 -15.14
N CYS A 284 -1.51 -5.75 -15.38
CA CYS A 284 -2.53 -6.66 -14.83
C CYS A 284 -2.77 -7.84 -15.78
N VAL A 285 -1.71 -8.62 -16.00
CA VAL A 285 -1.70 -9.80 -16.89
C VAL A 285 -1.09 -10.99 -16.16
N ASN A 286 -1.56 -12.20 -16.46
CA ASN A 286 -0.95 -13.41 -15.92
C ASN A 286 0.41 -13.64 -16.59
N VAL A 287 1.46 -13.81 -15.79
CA VAL A 287 2.80 -14.16 -16.26
C VAL A 287 3.25 -15.47 -15.61
N PRO A 288 4.20 -16.21 -16.23
CA PRO A 288 4.80 -17.38 -15.63
C PRO A 288 5.37 -17.10 -14.23
N TYR A 289 5.21 -18.05 -13.32
CA TYR A 289 5.68 -17.93 -11.92
C TYR A 289 7.15 -17.45 -11.80
N PRO A 290 8.12 -17.97 -12.58
CA PRO A 290 9.49 -17.48 -12.49
C PRO A 290 9.67 -16.00 -12.84
N GLU A 291 8.84 -15.45 -13.74
CA GLU A 291 8.95 -14.04 -14.13
C GLU A 291 8.53 -13.09 -13.00
N ASN A 292 7.66 -13.54 -12.09
CA ASN A 292 7.28 -12.74 -10.92
C ASN A 292 8.35 -12.74 -9.83
N PHE A 293 8.90 -13.92 -9.52
CA PHE A 293 9.72 -14.10 -8.31
C PHE A 293 11.23 -14.18 -8.59
N PHE A 294 11.62 -14.63 -9.79
CA PHE A 294 13.00 -14.94 -10.16
C PHE A 294 13.47 -14.10 -11.37
N SER A 295 13.01 -12.84 -11.45
CA SER A 295 13.34 -11.89 -12.52
C SER A 295 14.42 -10.89 -12.13
N ASP A 296 15.19 -11.16 -11.08
CA ASP A 296 16.23 -10.28 -10.53
C ASP A 296 17.22 -9.79 -11.59
N GLU A 297 17.69 -10.69 -12.46
CA GLU A 297 18.66 -10.30 -13.50
C GLU A 297 18.08 -9.30 -14.50
N THR A 298 16.86 -9.54 -14.98
CA THR A 298 16.14 -8.64 -15.87
C THR A 298 15.78 -7.32 -15.18
N LEU A 299 15.36 -7.38 -13.91
CA LEU A 299 14.93 -6.20 -13.15
C LEU A 299 16.12 -5.29 -12.80
N TYR A 300 17.16 -5.86 -12.20
CA TYR A 300 18.28 -5.11 -11.64
C TYR A 300 19.43 -4.91 -12.63
N GLU A 301 19.41 -5.58 -13.80
CA GLU A 301 20.49 -5.57 -14.80
C GLU A 301 21.83 -6.02 -14.20
N GLN A 302 21.78 -6.98 -13.28
CA GLN A 302 22.93 -7.55 -12.58
C GLN A 302 22.74 -9.07 -12.42
N PRO A 303 23.81 -9.86 -12.34
CA PRO A 303 23.67 -11.30 -12.13
C PRO A 303 22.86 -11.62 -10.87
N THR A 304 22.10 -12.72 -10.93
CA THR A 304 21.26 -13.16 -9.82
C THR A 304 22.08 -13.30 -8.54
N GLY A 305 21.62 -12.67 -7.46
CA GLY A 305 22.29 -12.71 -6.16
C GLY A 305 23.41 -11.68 -5.95
N GLU A 306 23.73 -10.83 -6.93
CA GLU A 306 24.78 -9.81 -6.79
C GLU A 306 24.27 -8.44 -6.35
N THR A 307 23.00 -8.11 -6.64
CA THR A 307 22.43 -6.76 -6.42
C THR A 307 22.59 -6.24 -5.01
N PHE A 308 22.36 -7.07 -3.99
CA PHE A 308 22.44 -6.65 -2.59
C PHE A 308 23.66 -7.23 -1.87
N MET A 309 24.75 -7.41 -2.61
CA MET A 309 26.05 -7.80 -2.06
C MET A 309 26.94 -6.58 -1.85
N CYS A 310 27.75 -6.63 -0.80
CA CYS A 310 28.81 -5.66 -0.59
C CYS A 310 29.98 -5.94 -1.53
N ASP A 311 30.43 -4.90 -2.23
CA ASP A 311 31.64 -4.93 -3.06
C ASP A 311 32.91 -5.13 -2.21
#